data_AF-W4QZZ4-F1
#
_entry.id   AF-W4QZZ4-F1
#
_cell.length_a   1.000
_cell.length_b   1.000
_cell.length_c   1.000
_cell.angle_alpha   90.00
_cell.angle_beta   90.00
_cell.angle_gamma   90.00
#
_symmetry.space_group_name_H-M   'P 1'
#
loop_
_entity.id
_entity.type
_entity.pdbx_description
1 polymer ?
#
loop_
_entity_poly.entity_id
_entity_poly.type
_entity_poly.pdbx_seq_one_letter_code
_entity_poly.pdbx_strand_id
1 'polypeptide(L)'
;MTTKKPYVGNVRGLKVYRDALLFCKVMYEIAKKLPSQEHFLADVVKRSSCSIVANLAEGNTNFYYKKEYNHLNISLSKLAECRSALDLLRMQGYINDSVYKSADMRGEEILKMVIGMMRRIERQIDYNGVGETEIGNKSIILPINLSELFEKATTFNNLILGIIQRYPPTEKNGQIDQIMRASQSILQNLRNAENTSYPQQLLGLNTSLGSASECKAFFDISIMQSFITQEQYHEIDNLGGEILDSIIELMNQLEQKYEEEHKVVS
;
A
#
# COMPACT_ATOMS: atom_id res chain seq x y z
N MET A 1 17.79 -4.66 -12.81
CA MET A 1 16.95 -5.87 -12.92
C MET A 1 15.63 -5.68 -12.17
N THR A 2 14.65 -5.05 -12.80
CA THR A 2 13.28 -4.98 -12.28
C THR A 2 12.34 -5.00 -13.47
N THR A 3 11.71 -6.15 -13.71
CA THR A 3 10.70 -6.27 -14.75
C THR A 3 9.56 -5.29 -14.49
N LYS A 4 9.34 -4.38 -15.45
CA LYS A 4 8.26 -3.40 -15.43
C LYS A 4 6.92 -4.08 -15.68
N LYS A 5 5.86 -3.54 -15.07
CA LYS A 5 4.49 -3.91 -15.39
C LYS A 5 3.98 -3.14 -16.61
N PRO A 6 3.12 -3.75 -17.44
CA PRO A 6 2.52 -3.07 -18.59
C PRO A 6 1.57 -1.94 -18.17
N TYR A 7 1.03 -2.00 -16.95
CA TYR A 7 0.18 -0.98 -16.37
C TYR A 7 0.24 -1.05 -14.84
N VAL A 8 -0.08 0.08 -14.19
CA VAL A 8 -0.29 0.15 -12.75
C VAL A 8 -1.66 -0.41 -12.40
N GLY A 9 -1.72 -1.31 -11.42
CA GLY A 9 -2.96 -1.99 -11.05
C GLY A 9 -3.90 -1.11 -10.23
N ASN A 10 -5.20 -1.36 -10.38
CA ASN A 10 -6.22 -0.82 -9.47
C ASN A 10 -6.57 -1.86 -8.41
N VAL A 11 -6.08 -1.65 -7.18
CA VAL A 11 -6.26 -2.61 -6.08
C VAL A 11 -7.73 -2.83 -5.72
N ARG A 12 -8.59 -1.81 -5.84
CA ARG A 12 -10.02 -1.92 -5.52
C ARG A 12 -10.77 -2.86 -6.47
N GLY A 13 -10.22 -3.09 -7.67
CA GLY A 13 -10.69 -4.10 -8.61
C GLY A 13 -10.45 -5.54 -8.12
N LEU A 14 -9.49 -5.77 -7.22
CA LEU A 14 -9.12 -7.10 -6.76
C LEU A 14 -10.10 -7.64 -5.71
N LYS A 15 -10.56 -8.88 -5.91
CA LYS A 15 -11.37 -9.60 -4.91
C LYS A 15 -10.65 -9.75 -3.58
N VAL A 16 -9.37 -10.13 -3.61
CA VAL A 16 -8.56 -10.32 -2.40
C VAL A 16 -8.48 -9.06 -1.53
N TYR A 17 -8.45 -7.88 -2.15
CA TYR A 17 -8.41 -6.61 -1.44
C TYR A 17 -9.72 -6.32 -0.72
N ARG A 18 -10.86 -6.52 -1.40
CA ARG A 18 -12.19 -6.37 -0.78
C ARG A 18 -12.39 -7.36 0.35
N ASP A 19 -11.93 -8.61 0.18
CA ASP A 19 -11.99 -9.63 1.22
C ASP A 19 -11.07 -9.28 2.40
N ALA A 20 -9.88 -8.72 2.15
CA ALA A 20 -8.97 -8.24 3.17
C ALA A 20 -9.53 -7.05 3.97
N LEU A 21 -10.23 -6.12 3.31
CA LEU A 21 -10.96 -5.02 3.98
C LEU A 21 -12.04 -5.58 4.93
N LEU A 22 -12.83 -6.55 4.47
CA LEU A 22 -13.84 -7.21 5.31
C LEU A 22 -13.21 -7.99 6.46
N PHE A 23 -12.08 -8.67 6.22
CA PHE A 23 -11.33 -9.36 7.26
C PHE A 23 -10.78 -8.38 8.31
N CYS A 24 -10.20 -7.25 7.88
CA CYS A 24 -9.77 -6.17 8.75
C CYS A 24 -10.93 -5.65 9.62
N LYS A 25 -12.12 -5.45 9.03
CA LYS A 25 -13.31 -5.09 9.81
C LYS A 25 -13.63 -6.10 10.90
N VAL A 26 -13.58 -7.40 10.60
CA VAL A 26 -13.80 -8.46 11.61
C VAL A 26 -12.74 -8.40 12.72
N MET A 27 -11.46 -8.15 12.38
CA MET A 27 -10.39 -8.05 13.37
C MET A 27 -10.58 -6.86 14.32
N TYR A 28 -11.04 -5.71 13.81
CA TYR A 28 -11.42 -4.58 14.64
C TYR A 28 -12.59 -4.91 15.58
N GLU A 29 -13.61 -5.63 15.10
CA GLU A 29 -14.74 -6.03 15.94
C GLU A 29 -14.37 -7.03 17.03
N ILE A 30 -13.40 -7.91 16.77
CA ILE A 30 -12.82 -8.78 17.79
C ILE A 30 -12.02 -7.94 18.79
N ALA A 31 -11.13 -7.07 18.32
CA ALA A 31 -10.28 -6.22 19.16
C ALA A 31 -11.09 -5.33 20.13
N LYS A 32 -12.20 -4.75 19.66
CA LYS A 32 -13.10 -3.92 20.49
C LYS A 32 -13.74 -4.67 21.66
N LYS A 33 -13.85 -5.99 21.59
CA LYS A 33 -14.47 -6.84 22.63
C LYS A 33 -13.46 -7.38 23.63
N LEU A 34 -12.16 -7.22 23.37
CA LEU A 34 -11.12 -7.68 24.28
C LEU A 34 -11.11 -6.81 25.54
N PRO A 35 -10.81 -7.41 26.70
CA PRO A 35 -10.67 -6.64 27.92
C PRO A 35 -9.43 -5.75 27.83
N SER A 36 -9.41 -4.63 28.56
CA SER A 36 -8.37 -3.60 28.43
C SER A 36 -6.95 -4.10 28.70
N GLN A 37 -6.78 -5.10 29.57
CA GLN A 37 -5.47 -5.72 29.81
C GLN A 37 -4.87 -6.39 28.56
N GLU A 38 -5.70 -6.82 27.60
CA GLU A 38 -5.29 -7.48 26.35
C GLU A 38 -5.04 -6.50 25.19
N HIS A 39 -4.74 -5.24 25.50
CA HIS A 39 -4.44 -4.21 24.51
C HIS A 39 -3.33 -4.62 23.52
N PHE A 40 -2.35 -5.43 23.95
CA PHE A 40 -1.32 -5.97 23.04
C PHE A 40 -1.90 -6.90 21.98
N LEU A 41 -2.79 -7.84 22.34
CA LEU A 41 -3.44 -8.72 21.36
C LEU A 41 -4.40 -7.93 20.46
N ALA A 42 -5.12 -6.96 21.02
CA ALA A 42 -5.97 -6.04 20.27
C ALA A 42 -5.16 -5.29 19.19
N ASP A 43 -3.99 -4.78 19.56
CA ASP A 43 -3.11 -4.06 18.63
C ASP A 43 -2.49 -4.97 17.59
N VAL A 44 -2.10 -6.20 17.94
CA VAL A 44 -1.60 -7.19 16.97
C VAL A 44 -2.64 -7.47 15.89
N VAL A 45 -3.89 -7.80 16.26
CA VAL A 45 -4.92 -8.12 15.24
C VAL A 45 -5.31 -6.90 14.40
N LYS A 46 -5.42 -5.71 15.00
CA LYS A 46 -5.70 -4.47 14.25
C LYS A 46 -4.58 -4.14 13.28
N ARG A 47 -3.33 -4.08 13.76
CA ARG A 47 -2.19 -3.64 12.94
C ARG A 47 -1.83 -4.65 11.87
N SER A 48 -1.82 -5.94 12.20
CA SER A 48 -1.54 -6.98 11.20
C SER A 48 -2.58 -6.98 10.09
N SER A 49 -3.87 -6.88 10.42
CA SER A 49 -4.93 -6.83 9.41
C SER A 49 -4.93 -5.57 8.55
N CYS A 50 -4.66 -4.39 9.12
CA CYS A 50 -4.40 -3.17 8.35
C CYS A 50 -3.21 -3.33 7.39
N SER A 51 -2.11 -3.94 7.87
CA SER A 51 -0.90 -4.13 7.07
C SER A 51 -1.11 -5.07 5.88
N ILE A 52 -2.00 -6.07 5.98
CA ILE A 52 -2.39 -6.91 4.85
C ILE A 52 -3.00 -6.06 3.74
N VAL A 53 -3.96 -5.18 4.10
CA VAL A 53 -4.67 -4.29 3.16
C VAL A 53 -3.71 -3.29 2.53
N ALA A 54 -2.88 -2.62 3.34
CA ALA A 54 -1.88 -1.66 2.88
C ALA A 54 -0.89 -2.29 1.87
N ASN A 55 -0.35 -3.47 2.18
CA ASN A 55 0.60 -4.13 1.28
C ASN A 55 -0.04 -4.68 0.00
N LEU A 56 -1.30 -5.10 0.05
CA LEU A 56 -2.05 -5.43 -1.18
C LEU A 56 -2.20 -4.20 -2.07
N ALA A 57 -2.50 -3.04 -1.49
CA ALA A 57 -2.60 -1.77 -2.21
C ALA A 57 -1.27 -1.35 -2.81
N GLU A 58 -0.25 -1.17 -1.96
CA GLU A 58 1.07 -0.71 -2.37
C GLU A 58 1.70 -1.64 -3.42
N GLY A 59 1.60 -2.95 -3.19
CA GLY A 59 2.08 -3.95 -4.13
C GLY A 59 1.39 -3.85 -5.49
N ASN A 60 0.05 -3.81 -5.52
CA ASN A 60 -0.68 -3.79 -6.78
C ASN A 60 -0.47 -2.50 -7.59
N THR A 61 -0.25 -1.37 -6.91
CA THR A 61 0.10 -0.09 -7.56
C THR A 61 1.58 0.03 -7.92
N ASN A 62 2.43 -0.91 -7.51
CA ASN A 62 3.86 -0.80 -7.81
C ASN A 62 4.12 -0.90 -9.32
N PHE A 63 5.11 -0.16 -9.81
CA PHE A 63 5.49 -0.13 -11.21
C PHE A 63 6.28 -1.39 -11.65
N TYR A 64 6.86 -2.11 -10.69
CA TYR A 64 7.72 -3.28 -10.94
C TYR A 64 7.18 -4.55 -10.29
N TYR A 65 7.20 -5.66 -11.03
CA TYR A 65 6.73 -6.96 -10.54
C TYR A 65 7.48 -7.44 -9.29
N LYS A 66 8.81 -7.25 -9.24
CA LYS A 66 9.61 -7.65 -8.09
C LYS A 66 9.21 -6.93 -6.80
N LYS A 67 8.85 -5.66 -6.89
CA LYS A 67 8.37 -4.88 -5.75
C LYS A 67 6.97 -5.33 -5.33
N GLU A 68 6.06 -5.55 -6.28
CA GLU A 68 4.73 -6.15 -5.99
C GLU A 68 4.86 -7.48 -5.25
N TYR A 69 5.75 -8.37 -5.70
CA TYR A 69 6.02 -9.65 -5.06
C TYR A 69 6.47 -9.48 -3.60
N ASN A 70 7.37 -8.54 -3.33
CA ASN A 70 7.86 -8.28 -1.97
C ASN A 70 6.71 -7.84 -1.03
N HIS A 71 5.81 -6.97 -1.51
CA HIS A 71 4.64 -6.57 -0.71
C HIS A 71 3.69 -7.74 -0.46
N LEU A 72 3.44 -8.59 -1.46
CA LEU A 72 2.62 -9.80 -1.26
C LEU A 72 3.24 -10.74 -0.22
N ASN A 73 4.57 -10.85 -0.19
CA ASN A 73 5.27 -11.64 0.83
C ASN A 73 5.10 -11.03 2.25
N ILE A 74 5.07 -9.70 2.36
CA ILE A 74 4.73 -9.02 3.62
C ILE A 74 3.27 -9.30 3.99
N SER A 75 2.33 -9.23 3.05
CA SER A 75 0.92 -9.58 3.28
C SER A 75 0.77 -11.02 3.80
N LEU A 76 1.53 -12.00 3.26
CA LEU A 76 1.55 -13.37 3.78
C LEU A 76 2.01 -13.43 5.24
N SER A 77 3.10 -12.73 5.55
CA SER A 77 3.69 -12.72 6.89
C SER A 77 2.69 -12.11 7.90
N LYS A 78 2.01 -11.03 7.51
CA LYS A 78 1.02 -10.35 8.34
C LYS A 78 -0.28 -11.15 8.50
N LEU A 79 -0.65 -11.90 7.48
CA LEU A 79 -1.78 -12.82 7.56
C LEU A 79 -1.49 -13.98 8.53
N ALA A 80 -0.27 -14.54 8.50
CA ALA A 80 0.16 -15.56 9.46
C ALA A 80 0.15 -15.01 10.90
N GLU A 81 0.68 -13.79 11.11
CA GLU A 81 0.63 -13.11 12.42
C GLU A 81 -0.81 -12.96 12.94
N CYS A 82 -1.73 -12.53 12.07
CA CYS A 82 -3.13 -12.35 12.43
C CYS A 82 -3.84 -13.67 12.77
N ARG A 83 -3.54 -14.76 12.04
CA ARG A 83 -4.11 -16.09 12.30
C ARG A 83 -3.59 -16.71 13.58
N SER A 84 -2.28 -16.61 13.83
CA SER A 84 -1.69 -17.01 15.12
C SER A 84 -2.30 -16.25 16.29
N ALA A 85 -2.60 -14.95 16.12
CA ALA A 85 -3.31 -14.19 17.14
C ALA A 85 -4.74 -14.70 17.36
N LEU A 86 -5.46 -15.14 16.31
CA LEU A 86 -6.77 -15.77 16.46
C LEU A 86 -6.71 -17.08 17.25
N ASP A 87 -5.66 -17.89 17.06
CA ASP A 87 -5.43 -19.10 17.86
C ASP A 87 -5.29 -18.75 19.34
N LEU A 88 -4.45 -17.75 19.67
CA LEU A 88 -4.27 -17.29 21.04
C LEU A 88 -5.57 -16.76 21.65
N LEU A 89 -6.31 -15.94 20.91
CA LEU A 89 -7.60 -15.40 21.36
C LEU A 89 -8.60 -16.50 21.68
N ARG A 90 -8.63 -17.58 20.90
CA ARG A 90 -9.48 -18.75 21.15
C ARG A 90 -8.99 -19.53 22.37
N MET A 91 -7.70 -19.80 22.46
CA MET A 91 -7.10 -20.56 23.58
C MET A 91 -7.35 -19.88 24.93
N GLN A 92 -7.32 -18.55 24.96
CA GLN A 92 -7.60 -17.76 26.17
C GLN A 92 -9.10 -17.55 26.43
N GLY A 93 -9.97 -18.07 25.56
CA GLY A 93 -11.42 -17.97 25.72
C GLY A 93 -12.01 -16.59 25.40
N TYR A 94 -11.26 -15.69 24.76
CA TYR A 94 -11.76 -14.37 24.35
C TYR A 94 -12.72 -14.43 23.16
N ILE A 95 -12.58 -15.46 22.32
CA ILE A 95 -13.51 -15.75 21.23
C ILE A 95 -13.94 -17.21 21.28
N ASN A 96 -15.19 -17.48 20.89
CA ASN A 96 -15.70 -18.83 20.78
C ASN A 96 -15.34 -19.49 19.44
N ASP A 97 -15.54 -20.80 19.35
CA ASP A 97 -15.25 -21.62 18.18
C ASP A 97 -15.93 -21.12 16.89
N SER A 98 -17.15 -20.58 16.98
CA SER A 98 -17.87 -20.07 15.81
C SER A 98 -17.22 -18.81 15.26
N VAL A 99 -16.82 -17.87 16.13
CA VAL A 99 -16.12 -16.64 15.75
C VAL A 99 -14.76 -16.98 15.16
N TYR A 100 -14.01 -17.85 15.83
CA TYR A 100 -12.70 -18.32 15.36
C TYR A 100 -12.80 -18.95 13.97
N LYS A 101 -13.65 -19.97 13.78
CA LYS A 101 -13.77 -20.68 12.48
C LYS A 101 -14.16 -19.72 11.34
N SER A 102 -15.07 -18.78 11.61
CA SER A 102 -15.48 -17.78 10.62
C SER A 102 -14.34 -16.83 10.25
N ALA A 103 -13.57 -16.35 11.23
CA ALA A 103 -12.45 -15.46 11.01
C ALA A 103 -11.27 -16.18 10.32
N ASP A 104 -10.89 -17.36 10.79
CA ASP A 104 -9.78 -18.14 10.24
C ASP A 104 -10.07 -18.57 8.79
N MET A 105 -11.31 -18.98 8.47
CA MET A 105 -11.71 -19.31 7.11
C MET A 105 -11.54 -18.12 6.15
N ARG A 106 -11.86 -16.89 6.58
CA ARG A 106 -11.63 -15.68 5.77
C ARG A 106 -10.13 -15.45 5.57
N GLY A 107 -9.33 -15.64 6.61
CA GLY A 107 -7.87 -15.55 6.52
C GLY A 107 -7.29 -16.58 5.55
N GLU A 108 -7.75 -17.83 5.61
CA GLU A 108 -7.34 -18.91 4.71
C GLU A 108 -7.69 -18.62 3.24
N GLU A 109 -8.86 -18.04 2.96
CA GLU A 109 -9.22 -17.66 1.59
C GLU A 109 -8.34 -16.51 1.06
N ILE A 110 -8.00 -15.53 1.91
CA ILE A 110 -7.04 -14.48 1.56
C ILE A 110 -5.67 -15.08 1.28
N LEU A 111 -5.21 -16.02 2.11
CA LEU A 111 -3.94 -16.72 1.94
C LEU A 111 -3.83 -17.36 0.55
N LYS A 112 -4.84 -18.14 0.16
CA LYS A 112 -4.89 -18.81 -1.15
C LYS A 112 -4.84 -17.81 -2.30
N MET A 113 -5.60 -16.71 -2.21
CA MET A 113 -5.60 -15.67 -3.24
C MET A 113 -4.24 -14.97 -3.37
N VAL A 114 -3.60 -14.62 -2.23
CA VAL A 114 -2.27 -14.01 -2.23
C VAL A 114 -1.22 -14.94 -2.84
N ILE A 115 -1.21 -16.23 -2.47
CA ILE A 115 -0.32 -17.23 -3.08
C ILE A 115 -0.56 -17.34 -4.59
N GLY A 116 -1.82 -17.33 -5.02
CA GLY A 116 -2.18 -17.33 -6.43
C GLY A 116 -1.62 -16.12 -7.19
N MET A 117 -1.70 -14.92 -6.58
CA MET A 117 -1.11 -13.71 -7.13
C MET A 117 0.42 -13.78 -7.20
N MET A 118 1.07 -14.26 -6.16
CA MET A 118 2.53 -14.40 -6.10
C MET A 118 3.04 -15.32 -7.22
N ARG A 119 2.41 -16.49 -7.40
CA ARG A 119 2.75 -17.42 -8.50
C ARG A 119 2.58 -16.78 -9.88
N ARG A 120 1.57 -15.93 -10.06
CA ARG A 120 1.36 -15.20 -11.32
C ARG A 120 2.49 -14.20 -11.56
N ILE A 121 2.92 -13.47 -10.52
CA ILE A 121 3.98 -12.46 -10.61
C ILE A 121 5.35 -13.11 -10.80
N GLU A 122 5.63 -14.20 -10.11
CA GLU A 122 6.86 -14.99 -10.28
C GLU A 122 7.06 -15.40 -11.74
N ARG A 123 6.00 -15.94 -12.39
CA ARG A 123 6.04 -16.22 -13.83
C ARG A 123 6.36 -15.00 -14.69
N GLN A 124 5.90 -13.81 -14.32
CA GLN A 124 6.20 -12.57 -15.05
C GLN A 124 7.65 -12.12 -14.83
N ILE A 125 8.20 -12.35 -13.64
CA ILE A 125 9.61 -12.07 -13.33
C ILE A 125 10.50 -13.02 -14.13
N ASP A 126 10.21 -14.33 -14.11
CA ASP A 126 11.01 -15.36 -14.77
C ASP A 126 10.96 -15.22 -16.31
N TYR A 127 9.78 -15.02 -16.89
CA TYR A 127 9.61 -14.86 -18.34
C TYR A 127 10.41 -13.68 -18.89
N ASN A 128 10.39 -12.54 -18.20
CA ASN A 128 11.07 -11.33 -18.64
C ASN A 128 12.54 -11.26 -18.20
N GLY A 129 13.02 -12.21 -17.38
CA GLY A 129 14.44 -12.37 -17.09
C GLY A 129 15.25 -12.92 -18.27
N VAL A 130 14.59 -13.35 -19.35
CA VAL A 130 15.20 -13.97 -20.54
C VAL A 130 15.32 -12.99 -21.73
N GLY A 131 14.73 -11.79 -21.65
CA GLY A 131 14.81 -10.75 -22.69
C GLY A 131 15.27 -9.41 -22.11
N GLU A 132 16.54 -9.08 -22.26
CA GLU A 132 17.21 -7.95 -21.59
C GLU A 132 16.79 -6.55 -22.10
N THR A 133 16.79 -5.59 -21.18
CA THR A 133 17.51 -4.32 -21.36
C THR A 133 18.11 -3.93 -20.00
N GLU A 134 19.44 -3.90 -19.92
CA GLU A 134 20.13 -3.16 -18.85
C GLU A 134 19.75 -1.69 -19.01
N ILE A 135 19.08 -1.09 -18.01
CA ILE A 135 19.12 0.37 -17.87
C ILE A 135 20.58 0.67 -17.56
N GLY A 136 21.31 1.11 -18.59
CA GLY A 136 22.72 1.42 -18.49
C GLY A 136 22.97 2.34 -17.30
N ASN A 137 24.02 2.05 -16.55
CA ASN A 137 24.50 2.74 -15.35
C ASN A 137 24.93 4.21 -15.60
N LYS A 138 24.37 4.88 -16.62
CA LYS A 138 24.63 6.29 -16.90
C LYS A 138 23.70 7.15 -16.06
N SER A 139 24.31 7.91 -15.16
CA SER A 139 23.68 8.93 -14.33
C SER A 139 23.25 10.15 -15.15
N ILE A 140 22.36 9.94 -16.12
CA ILE A 140 21.72 11.04 -16.86
C ILE A 140 20.69 11.68 -15.93
N ILE A 141 20.72 13.00 -15.86
CA ILE A 141 19.75 13.81 -15.12
C ILE A 141 18.77 14.36 -16.15
N LEU A 142 17.53 13.88 -16.11
CA LEU A 142 16.47 14.35 -16.98
C LEU A 142 15.66 15.44 -16.25
N PRO A 143 15.28 16.53 -16.93
CA PRO A 143 14.43 17.55 -16.33
C PRO A 143 13.04 16.98 -16.05
N ILE A 144 12.64 17.06 -14.77
CA ILE A 144 11.32 16.69 -14.26
C ILE A 144 10.71 17.89 -13.54
N ASN A 145 9.46 18.21 -13.84
CA ASN A 145 8.73 19.25 -13.12
C ASN A 145 7.84 18.60 -12.08
N LEU A 146 8.18 18.78 -10.80
CA LEU A 146 7.42 18.24 -9.68
C LEU A 146 6.58 19.29 -8.96
N SER A 147 6.60 20.56 -9.38
CA SER A 147 6.01 21.66 -8.61
C SER A 147 4.53 21.46 -8.32
N GLU A 148 3.72 21.16 -9.36
CA GLU A 148 2.28 20.95 -9.21
C GLU A 148 1.97 19.71 -8.37
N LEU A 149 2.67 18.60 -8.62
CA LEU A 149 2.52 17.36 -7.85
C LEU A 149 2.91 17.57 -6.38
N PHE A 150 3.95 18.36 -6.12
CA PHE A 150 4.42 18.66 -4.77
C PHE A 150 3.40 19.52 -4.01
N GLU A 151 2.78 20.49 -4.69
CA GLU A 151 1.68 21.28 -4.13
C GLU A 151 0.46 20.40 -3.79
N LYS A 152 0.03 19.54 -4.73
CA LYS A 152 -1.05 18.55 -4.50
C LYS A 152 -0.74 17.64 -3.32
N ALA A 153 0.46 17.08 -3.25
CA ALA A 153 0.89 16.21 -2.14
C ALA A 153 0.94 16.96 -0.80
N THR A 154 1.28 18.25 -0.81
CA THR A 154 1.28 19.09 0.40
C THR A 154 -0.14 19.34 0.88
N THR A 155 -1.06 19.67 -0.04
CA THR A 155 -2.49 19.81 0.25
C THR A 155 -3.07 18.51 0.81
N PHE A 156 -2.73 17.37 0.20
CA PHE A 156 -3.13 16.05 0.67
C PHE A 156 -2.66 15.77 2.09
N ASN A 157 -1.38 16.04 2.39
CA ASN A 157 -0.84 15.88 3.74
C ASN A 157 -1.54 16.79 4.76
N ASN A 158 -1.84 18.04 4.41
CA ASN A 158 -2.53 18.97 5.30
C ASN A 158 -3.98 18.55 5.57
N LEU A 159 -4.67 18.05 4.54
CA LEU A 159 -6.01 17.49 4.67
C LEU A 159 -6.01 16.27 5.61
N ILE A 160 -5.04 15.36 5.43
CA ILE A 160 -4.83 14.21 6.32
C ILE A 160 -4.63 14.68 7.77
N LEU A 161 -3.73 15.64 7.99
CA LEU A 161 -3.46 16.20 9.33
C LEU A 161 -4.71 16.75 10.01
N GLY A 162 -5.61 17.40 9.27
CA GLY A 162 -6.89 17.87 9.80
C GLY A 162 -7.86 16.73 10.12
N ILE A 163 -7.90 15.70 9.28
CA ILE A 163 -8.82 14.56 9.44
C ILE A 163 -8.41 13.67 10.63
N ILE A 164 -7.13 13.37 10.80
CA ILE A 164 -6.66 12.49 11.88
C ILE A 164 -6.88 13.06 13.28
N GLN A 165 -7.06 14.38 13.42
CA GLN A 165 -7.38 15.00 14.73
C GLN A 165 -8.71 14.52 15.30
N ARG A 166 -9.60 14.00 14.46
CA ARG A 166 -10.92 13.48 14.86
C ARG A 166 -10.94 11.96 15.04
N TYR A 167 -9.81 11.28 14.83
CA TYR A 167 -9.74 9.83 15.02
C TYR A 167 -9.86 9.46 16.51
N PRO A 168 -10.31 8.23 16.81
CA PRO A 168 -10.24 7.71 18.17
C PRO A 168 -8.81 7.79 18.72
N PRO A 169 -8.60 8.31 19.95
CA PRO A 169 -7.26 8.41 20.55
C PRO A 169 -6.53 7.07 20.67
N THR A 170 -7.27 5.97 20.73
CA THR A 170 -6.74 4.60 20.75
C THR A 170 -6.00 4.21 19.46
N GLU A 171 -6.20 4.93 18.36
CA GLU A 171 -5.52 4.67 17.09
C GLU A 171 -4.21 5.47 16.93
N LYS A 172 -3.77 6.21 17.95
CA LYS A 172 -2.53 7.00 17.94
C LYS A 172 -1.31 6.18 17.48
N ASN A 173 -1.14 4.97 18.00
CA ASN A 173 -0.05 4.05 17.64
C ASN A 173 -0.48 2.99 16.60
N GLY A 174 -1.68 3.16 16.04
CA GLY A 174 -2.34 2.27 15.09
C GLY A 174 -2.43 2.91 13.71
N GLN A 175 -3.65 3.16 13.21
CA GLN A 175 -3.84 3.76 11.88
C GLN A 175 -3.27 5.18 11.77
N ILE A 176 -3.37 6.02 12.80
CA ILE A 176 -2.93 7.44 12.73
C ILE A 176 -1.44 7.52 12.38
N ASP A 177 -0.61 6.78 13.10
CA ASP A 177 0.84 6.74 12.91
C ASP A 177 1.24 6.16 11.54
N GLN A 178 0.51 5.16 11.04
CA GLN A 178 0.77 4.59 9.71
C GLN A 178 0.40 5.55 8.58
N ILE A 179 -0.79 6.16 8.64
CA ILE A 179 -1.23 7.18 7.68
C ILE A 179 -0.24 8.35 7.63
N MET A 180 0.21 8.82 8.79
CA MET A 180 1.16 9.94 8.89
C MET A 180 2.50 9.61 8.23
N ARG A 181 3.06 8.43 8.50
CA ARG A 181 4.30 8.00 7.85
C ARG A 181 4.15 7.90 6.34
N ALA A 182 3.08 7.30 5.86
CA ALA A 182 2.82 7.14 4.43
C ALA A 182 2.67 8.52 3.74
N SER A 183 1.89 9.43 4.32
CA SER A 183 1.70 10.79 3.80
C SER A 183 3.02 11.57 3.72
N GLN A 184 3.83 11.53 4.78
CA GLN A 184 5.13 12.18 4.81
C GLN A 184 6.14 11.54 3.84
N SER A 185 6.06 10.22 3.65
CA SER A 185 6.88 9.48 2.70
C SER A 185 6.67 9.97 1.27
N ILE A 186 5.43 10.31 0.87
CA ILE A 186 5.14 10.88 -0.46
C ILE A 186 5.99 12.15 -0.67
N LEU A 187 5.89 13.12 0.24
CA LEU A 187 6.59 14.40 0.16
C LEU A 187 8.11 14.23 0.16
N GLN A 188 8.63 13.37 1.05
CA GLN A 188 10.06 13.14 1.16
C GLN A 188 10.63 12.52 -0.12
N ASN A 189 9.94 11.53 -0.69
CA ASN A 189 10.42 10.86 -1.90
C ASN A 189 10.29 11.72 -3.16
N LEU A 190 9.29 12.61 -3.25
CA LEU A 190 9.21 13.61 -4.31
C LEU A 190 10.38 14.59 -4.24
N ARG A 191 10.71 15.12 -3.05
CA ARG A 191 11.90 15.97 -2.85
C ARG A 191 13.19 15.24 -3.22
N ASN A 192 13.31 13.98 -2.83
CA ASN A 192 14.49 13.17 -3.11
C ASN A 192 14.63 12.78 -4.59
N ALA A 193 13.55 12.84 -5.37
CA ALA A 193 13.60 12.57 -6.81
C ALA A 193 14.11 13.78 -7.60
N GLU A 194 13.83 15.00 -7.13
CA GLU A 194 14.20 16.23 -7.82
C GLU A 194 15.71 16.35 -8.03
N ASN A 195 16.14 16.71 -9.25
CA ASN A 195 17.55 16.88 -9.62
C ASN A 195 18.46 15.66 -9.38
N THR A 196 17.91 14.45 -9.39
CA THR A 196 18.69 13.20 -9.27
C THR A 196 18.81 12.47 -10.61
N SER A 197 19.60 11.38 -10.63
CA SER A 197 19.73 10.53 -11.81
C SER A 197 18.40 9.87 -12.17
N TYR A 198 18.20 9.55 -13.45
CA TYR A 198 17.01 8.86 -13.94
C TYR A 198 16.57 7.64 -13.10
N PRO A 199 17.48 6.71 -12.71
CA PRO A 199 17.09 5.59 -11.85
C PRO A 199 16.58 6.03 -10.47
N GLN A 200 17.18 7.09 -9.91
CA GLN A 200 16.80 7.61 -8.61
C GLN A 200 15.48 8.38 -8.66
N GLN A 201 15.22 9.10 -9.76
CA GLN A 201 13.94 9.72 -10.05
C GLN A 201 12.82 8.68 -10.11
N LEU A 202 13.00 7.59 -10.88
CA LEU A 202 12.03 6.50 -10.95
C LEU A 202 11.81 5.81 -9.61
N LEU A 203 12.88 5.60 -8.83
CA LEU A 203 12.76 5.01 -7.49
C LEU A 203 11.95 5.92 -6.55
N GLY A 204 12.23 7.21 -6.54
CA GLY A 204 11.50 8.19 -5.71
C GLY A 204 10.03 8.25 -6.09
N LEU A 205 9.72 8.42 -7.38
CA LEU A 205 8.35 8.44 -7.90
C LEU A 205 7.59 7.14 -7.58
N ASN A 206 8.19 5.97 -7.82
CA ASN A 206 7.56 4.69 -7.52
C ASN A 206 7.31 4.49 -6.01
N THR A 207 8.18 5.02 -5.16
CA THR A 207 8.01 4.97 -3.71
C THR A 207 6.89 5.90 -3.25
N SER A 208 6.81 7.10 -3.82
CA SER A 208 5.68 8.02 -3.62
C SER A 208 4.35 7.42 -4.11
N LEU A 209 4.35 6.72 -5.25
CA LEU A 209 3.19 6.02 -5.80
C LEU A 209 2.66 4.96 -4.81
N GLY A 210 3.58 4.15 -4.27
CA GLY A 210 3.27 3.16 -3.26
C GLY A 210 2.69 3.78 -1.98
N SER A 211 3.34 4.82 -1.47
CA SER A 211 2.92 5.52 -0.25
C SER A 211 1.54 6.19 -0.40
N ALA A 212 1.23 6.75 -1.58
CA ALA A 212 -0.09 7.31 -1.88
C ALA A 212 -1.18 6.22 -1.91
N SER A 213 -0.89 5.07 -2.53
CA SER A 213 -1.80 3.91 -2.55
C SER A 213 -2.05 3.36 -1.14
N GLU A 214 -1.00 3.27 -0.32
CA GLU A 214 -1.09 2.89 1.09
C GLU A 214 -2.00 3.84 1.88
N CYS A 215 -1.82 5.17 1.72
CA CYS A 215 -2.71 6.16 2.34
C CYS A 215 -4.18 5.90 1.98
N LYS A 216 -4.49 5.77 0.68
CA LYS A 216 -5.86 5.52 0.21
C LYS A 216 -6.45 4.24 0.82
N ALA A 217 -5.62 3.19 0.98
CA ALA A 217 -6.03 1.95 1.60
C ALA A 217 -6.37 2.11 3.10
N PHE A 218 -5.61 2.92 3.84
CA PHE A 218 -5.98 3.26 5.21
C PHE A 218 -7.29 4.06 5.30
N PHE A 219 -7.57 4.94 4.33
CA PHE A 219 -8.84 5.65 4.31
C PHE A 219 -10.02 4.77 3.94
N ASP A 220 -9.83 3.73 3.11
CA ASP A 220 -10.83 2.67 2.90
C ASP A 220 -11.16 1.95 4.22
N ILE A 221 -10.15 1.66 5.06
CA ILE A 221 -10.36 1.08 6.39
C ILE A 221 -11.08 2.09 7.30
N SER A 222 -10.67 3.35 7.27
CA SER A 222 -11.15 4.39 8.17
C SER A 222 -12.64 4.68 7.99
N ILE A 223 -13.13 4.73 6.75
CA ILE A 223 -14.57 4.87 6.49
C ILE A 223 -15.36 3.64 6.95
N MET A 224 -14.80 2.42 6.79
CA MET A 224 -15.42 1.18 7.28
C MET A 224 -15.49 1.10 8.80
N GLN A 225 -14.54 1.73 9.51
CA GLN A 225 -14.54 1.86 10.97
C GLN A 225 -15.32 3.08 11.47
N SER A 226 -15.90 3.88 10.57
CA SER A 226 -16.60 5.12 10.89
C SER A 226 -15.73 6.14 11.64
N PHE A 227 -14.42 6.15 11.36
CA PHE A 227 -13.48 7.14 11.91
C PHE A 227 -13.55 8.48 11.16
N ILE A 228 -14.09 8.46 9.95
CA ILE A 228 -14.25 9.63 9.07
C ILE A 228 -15.64 9.63 8.44
N THR A 229 -16.08 10.78 7.95
CA THR A 229 -17.34 10.92 7.20
C THR A 229 -17.15 10.53 5.73
N GLN A 230 -18.26 10.32 5.01
CA GLN A 230 -18.22 10.08 3.56
C GLN A 230 -17.66 11.28 2.79
N GLU A 231 -17.98 12.49 3.21
CA GLU A 231 -17.43 13.72 2.62
C GLU A 231 -15.90 13.77 2.73
N GLN A 232 -15.38 13.54 3.94
CA GLN A 232 -13.93 13.47 4.19
C GLN A 232 -13.26 12.35 3.38
N TYR A 233 -13.92 11.20 3.26
CA TYR A 233 -13.43 10.08 2.46
C TYR A 233 -13.34 10.46 0.98
N HIS A 234 -14.41 11.04 0.40
CA HIS A 234 -14.43 11.45 -1.00
C HIS A 234 -13.37 12.51 -1.32
N GLU A 235 -13.20 13.50 -0.44
CA GLU A 235 -12.21 14.56 -0.61
C GLU A 235 -10.78 13.98 -0.69
N ILE A 236 -10.42 13.13 0.28
CA ILE A 236 -9.12 12.45 0.29
C ILE A 236 -8.98 11.50 -0.90
N ASP A 237 -10.02 10.72 -1.22
CA ASP A 237 -9.91 9.69 -2.26
C ASP A 237 -9.69 10.30 -3.65
N ASN A 238 -10.36 11.42 -3.93
CA ASN A 238 -10.21 12.18 -5.16
C ASN A 238 -8.78 12.74 -5.26
N LEU A 239 -8.32 13.49 -4.26
CA LEU A 239 -7.00 14.09 -4.28
C LEU A 239 -5.87 13.05 -4.31
N GLY A 240 -6.03 11.94 -3.58
CA GLY A 240 -5.11 10.81 -3.64
C GLY A 240 -5.11 10.13 -5.02
N GLY A 241 -6.26 10.10 -5.71
CA GLY A 241 -6.37 9.63 -7.09
C GLY A 241 -5.59 10.51 -8.06
N GLU A 242 -5.80 11.82 -8.00
CA GLU A 242 -5.06 12.80 -8.82
C GLU A 242 -3.55 12.70 -8.62
N ILE A 243 -3.09 12.49 -7.38
CA ILE A 243 -1.67 12.28 -7.07
C ILE A 243 -1.15 11.00 -7.72
N LEU A 244 -1.88 9.88 -7.61
CA LEU A 244 -1.49 8.62 -8.25
C LEU A 244 -1.37 8.78 -9.76
N ASP A 245 -2.39 9.36 -10.41
CA ASP A 245 -2.41 9.57 -11.85
C ASP A 245 -1.26 10.47 -12.30
N SER A 246 -1.01 11.56 -11.56
CA SER A 246 0.11 12.48 -11.84
C SER A 246 1.48 11.80 -11.72
N ILE A 247 1.68 10.94 -10.71
CA ILE A 247 2.93 10.19 -10.55
C ILE A 247 3.12 9.19 -11.71
N ILE A 248 2.06 8.46 -12.09
CA ILE A 248 2.09 7.49 -13.19
C ILE A 248 2.44 8.20 -14.50
N GLU A 249 1.82 9.34 -14.78
CA GLU A 249 2.08 10.12 -15.98
C GLU A 249 3.55 10.58 -16.01
N LEU A 250 4.06 11.15 -14.92
CA LEU A 250 5.46 11.58 -14.83
C LEU A 250 6.45 10.42 -15.03
N MET A 251 6.17 9.25 -14.45
CA MET A 251 7.02 8.08 -14.65
C MET A 251 7.05 7.65 -16.12
N ASN A 252 5.90 7.60 -16.81
CA ASN A 252 5.83 7.27 -18.23
C ASN A 252 6.55 8.31 -19.11
N GLN A 253 6.37 9.61 -18.82
CA GLN A 253 7.07 10.69 -19.53
C GLN A 253 8.60 10.59 -19.34
N LEU A 254 9.04 10.26 -18.13
CA LEU A 254 10.45 10.14 -17.81
C LEU A 254 11.10 8.95 -18.55
N GLU A 255 10.40 7.82 -18.64
CA GLU A 255 10.84 6.68 -19.45
C GLU A 255 10.89 7.01 -20.93
N GLN A 256 9.88 7.69 -21.47
CA GLN A 256 9.88 8.09 -22.87
C GLN A 256 11.09 9.00 -23.20
N LYS A 257 11.36 10.00 -22.36
CA LYS A 257 12.55 10.87 -22.50
C LYS A 257 13.85 10.07 -22.44
N TYR A 258 13.95 9.13 -21.51
CA TYR A 258 15.13 8.28 -21.40
C TYR A 258 15.34 7.44 -22.67
N GLU A 259 14.29 6.82 -23.21
CA GLU A 259 14.37 6.08 -24.47
C GLU A 259 14.77 6.96 -25.67
N GLU A 260 14.20 8.17 -25.78
CA GLU A 260 14.52 9.13 -26.84
C GLU A 260 16.00 9.53 -26.81
N GLU A 261 16.54 9.86 -25.63
CA GLU A 261 17.95 10.20 -25.49
C GLU A 261 18.90 9.03 -25.78
N HIS A 262 18.48 7.78 -25.52
CA HIS A 262 19.31 6.60 -25.77
C HIS A 262 19.21 6.06 -27.20
N LYS A 263 18.08 6.26 -27.90
CA LYS A 263 17.93 5.94 -29.34
C LYS A 263 18.73 6.88 -30.24
N VAL A 264 19.07 8.08 -29.78
CA VAL A 264 19.92 9.04 -30.52
C VAL A 264 21.42 8.71 -30.42
N VAL A 265 21.81 7.81 -29.51
CA VAL A 265 23.22 7.44 -29.24
C VAL A 265 23.58 6.05 -29.79
N SER A 266 22.62 5.34 -30.41
CA SER A 266 22.79 4.03 -31.07
C SER A 266 22.67 4.14 -32.59
#